data_AF-A0A7C1VYF7-F1
#
_entry.id   AF-A0A7C1VYF7-F1
#
_cell.length_a   1.000
_cell.length_b   1.000
_cell.length_c   1.000
_cell.angle_alpha   90.00
_cell.angle_beta   90.00
_cell.angle_gamma   90.00
#
_symmetry.space_group_name_H-M   'P 1'
#
loop_
_entity.id
_entity.type
_entity.pdbx_description
1 polymer ?
#
loop_
_entity_poly.entity_id
_entity_poly.type
_entity_poly.pdbx_seq_one_letter_code
_entity_poly.pdbx_strand_id
1 'polypeptide(L)'
;MDDPQIIRKYMFEKHGRNCFICKRKTWMGKETPIELDHIDGNSDNNLPSNLRLLCPNCHAQTPTYGSKNRGNGRTSRREYRKKKNLHY
;
A
#
# COMPACT_ATOMS: atom_id res chain seq x y z
N MET A 1 9.51 -13.34 4.80
CA MET A 1 10.15 -12.15 4.18
C MET A 1 9.18 -11.00 4.44
N ASP A 2 9.10 -10.56 5.70
CA ASP A 2 7.89 -9.89 6.23
C ASP A 2 8.15 -8.47 6.71
N ASP A 3 9.40 -8.01 6.64
CA ASP A 3 9.73 -6.61 6.90
C ASP A 3 9.24 -5.74 5.73
N PRO A 4 8.32 -4.78 5.98
CA PRO A 4 7.81 -3.87 4.95
C PRO A 4 8.91 -3.09 4.23
N GLN A 5 10.05 -2.80 4.88
CA GLN A 5 11.17 -2.10 4.26
C GLN A 5 11.87 -2.97 3.22
N ILE A 6 12.06 -4.26 3.54
CA ILE A 6 12.67 -5.24 2.63
C ILE A 6 11.77 -5.46 1.42
N ILE A 7 10.46 -5.65 1.64
CA ILE A 7 9.48 -5.85 0.56
C ILE A 7 9.47 -4.63 -0.38
N ARG A 8 9.41 -3.42 0.19
CA ARG A 8 9.42 -2.18 -0.59
C ARG A 8 10.70 -2.04 -1.42
N LYS A 9 11.86 -2.35 -0.84
CA LYS A 9 13.14 -2.34 -1.54
C LYS A 9 13.15 -3.35 -2.69
N TYR A 10 12.76 -4.59 -2.44
CA TYR A 10 12.64 -5.64 -3.46
C TYR A 10 11.74 -5.22 -4.63
N MET A 11 10.56 -4.64 -4.34
CA MET A 11 9.65 -4.19 -5.39
C MET A 11 10.26 -3.07 -6.24
N PHE A 12 11.00 -2.14 -5.63
CA PHE A 12 11.71 -1.10 -6.37
C PHE A 12 12.87 -1.62 -7.22
N GLU A 13 13.65 -2.56 -6.70
CA GLU A 13 14.73 -3.19 -7.46
C GLU A 13 14.20 -3.98 -8.66
N LYS A 14 13.08 -4.69 -8.48
CA LYS A 14 12.50 -5.54 -9.51
C LYS A 14 11.75 -4.78 -10.61
N HIS A 15 11.06 -3.69 -10.25
CA HIS A 15 10.12 -3.01 -11.15
C HIS A 15 10.44 -1.53 -11.40
N GLY A 16 11.48 -0.99 -10.77
CA GLY A 16 11.80 0.43 -10.82
C GLY A 16 10.81 1.29 -10.03
N ARG A 17 10.91 2.62 -10.20
CA ARG A 17 10.12 3.62 -9.47
C ARG A 17 9.03 4.24 -10.36
N ASN A 18 8.37 3.41 -11.16
CA ASN A 18 7.29 3.84 -12.04
C ASN A 18 5.94 3.37 -11.50
N CYS A 19 4.93 4.21 -11.59
CA CYS A 19 3.56 3.80 -11.27
C CYS A 19 3.12 2.67 -12.22
N PHE A 20 2.56 1.58 -11.69
CA PHE A 20 2.09 0.45 -12.51
C PHE A 20 0.91 0.83 -13.41
N ILE A 21 0.12 1.82 -13.02
CA ILE A 21 -1.07 2.28 -13.77
C ILE A 21 -0.67 3.32 -14.81
N CYS A 22 -0.23 4.51 -14.38
CA CYS A 22 0.02 5.62 -15.32
C CYS A 22 1.45 5.66 -15.88
N LYS A 23 2.34 4.75 -15.45
CA LYS A 23 3.76 4.63 -15.85
C LYS A 23 4.66 5.84 -15.54
N ARG A 24 4.09 6.93 -14.99
CA ARG A 24 4.82 8.14 -14.61
C ARG A 24 5.63 7.93 -13.34
N LYS A 25 6.77 8.63 -13.27
CA LYS A 25 7.64 8.81 -12.09
C LYS A 25 7.72 10.27 -11.65
N THR A 26 7.11 11.19 -12.39
CA THR A 26 7.06 12.62 -12.10
C THR A 26 5.62 13.15 -12.08
N TRP A 27 5.41 14.20 -11.30
CA TRP A 27 4.18 14.96 -11.22
C TRP A 27 4.52 16.45 -11.09
N MET A 28 3.93 17.31 -11.95
CA MET A 28 4.23 18.75 -12.01
C MET A 28 5.74 19.06 -12.04
N GLY A 29 6.50 18.32 -12.85
CA GLY A 29 7.94 18.51 -13.02
C GLY A 29 8.83 18.00 -11.87
N LYS A 30 8.25 17.45 -10.80
CA LYS A 30 9.00 16.89 -9.66
C LYS A 30 8.83 15.38 -9.58
N GLU A 31 9.79 14.68 -8.99
CA GLU A 31 9.65 13.25 -8.71
C GLU A 31 8.43 13.01 -7.81
N THR A 32 7.58 12.07 -8.20
CA THR A 32 6.41 11.69 -7.40
C THR A 32 6.83 10.58 -6.43
N PRO A 33 6.42 10.64 -5.16
CA PRO A 33 6.65 9.51 -4.27
C PRO A 33 5.91 8.29 -4.84
N ILE A 34 6.55 7.12 -4.81
CA ILE A 34 5.90 5.87 -5.18
C ILE A 34 5.58 5.10 -3.90
N GLU A 35 4.35 4.67 -3.79
CA GLU A 35 3.77 3.95 -2.68
C GLU A 35 3.64 2.47 -3.04
N LEU A 36 3.82 1.61 -2.04
CA LEU A 36 3.54 0.18 -2.18
C LEU A 36 2.06 -0.03 -1.85
N ASP A 37 1.33 -0.64 -2.78
CA ASP A 37 -0.09 -0.95 -2.67
C ASP A 37 -0.30 -2.47 -2.68
N HIS A 38 -1.18 -2.95 -1.81
CA HIS A 38 -1.66 -4.32 -1.76
C HIS A 38 -2.95 -4.39 -2.57
N ILE A 39 -2.96 -5.19 -3.64
CA ILE A 39 -4.08 -5.26 -4.60
C ILE A 39 -5.38 -5.66 -3.90
N ASP A 40 -5.32 -6.62 -2.99
CA ASP A 40 -6.44 -7.08 -2.18
C ASP A 40 -6.74 -6.19 -0.95
N GLY A 41 -5.91 -5.18 -0.68
CA GLY A 41 -5.99 -4.32 0.49
C GLY A 41 -5.58 -4.98 1.81
N ASN A 42 -5.15 -6.24 1.82
CA ASN A 42 -4.70 -6.93 3.02
C ASN A 42 -3.20 -6.73 3.22
N SER A 43 -2.84 -5.99 4.27
CA SER A 43 -1.42 -5.69 4.57
C SER A 43 -0.58 -6.91 4.93
N ASP A 44 -1.23 -8.02 5.30
CA ASP A 44 -0.56 -9.24 5.72
C ASP A 44 -0.26 -10.16 4.50
N ASN A 45 -0.84 -9.86 3.32
CA ASN A 45 -0.60 -10.60 2.08
C ASN A 45 0.56 -10.01 1.27
N ASN A 46 1.78 -10.40 1.64
CA ASN A 46 3.02 -9.89 1.03
C ASN A 46 3.50 -10.64 -0.22
N LEU A 47 2.64 -11.42 -0.87
CA LEU A 47 2.99 -12.12 -2.11
C LEU A 47 3.35 -11.09 -3.20
N PRO A 48 4.47 -11.23 -3.93
CA PRO A 48 4.84 -10.28 -4.98
C PRO A 48 3.77 -10.06 -6.05
N SER A 49 2.94 -11.07 -6.31
CA SER A 49 1.79 -10.98 -7.23
C SER A 49 0.63 -10.14 -6.70
N ASN A 50 0.54 -9.96 -5.38
CA ASN A 50 -0.46 -9.12 -4.71
C ASN A 50 0.03 -7.68 -4.49
N LEU A 51 1.29 -7.38 -4.83
CA LEU A 51 1.89 -6.07 -4.62
C LEU A 51 2.00 -5.29 -5.92
N ARG A 52 1.79 -3.98 -5.86
CA ARG A 52 2.08 -3.07 -6.98
C ARG A 52 2.59 -1.72 -6.48
N LEU A 53 3.35 -1.05 -7.33
CA LEU A 53 3.90 0.27 -7.04
C LEU A 53 3.04 1.34 -7.71
N LEU A 54 2.48 2.27 -6.94
CA LEU A 54 1.59 3.32 -7.44
C LEU A 54 2.06 4.72 -7.04
N CYS A 55 1.77 5.72 -7.88
CA CYS A 55 1.84 7.11 -7.43
C CYS A 55 0.60 7.47 -6.59
N PRO A 56 0.65 8.49 -5.72
CA PRO A 56 -0.44 8.88 -4.84
C PRO A 56 -1.77 9.10 -5.58
N ASN A 57 -1.72 9.70 -6.76
CA ASN A 57 -2.92 10.00 -7.56
C ASN A 57 -3.61 8.73 -8.08
N CYS A 58 -2.83 7.72 -8.51
CA CYS A 58 -3.40 6.45 -8.93
C CYS A 58 -3.81 5.60 -7.72
N HIS A 59 -3.04 5.64 -6.64
CA HIS A 59 -3.36 4.91 -5.41
C HIS A 59 -4.67 5.40 -4.78
N ALA A 60 -4.92 6.72 -4.74
CA ALA A 60 -6.16 7.29 -4.22
C ALA A 60 -7.44 6.77 -4.93
N GLN A 61 -7.30 6.33 -6.17
CA GLN A 61 -8.39 5.81 -6.99
C GLN A 61 -8.67 4.32 -6.75
N THR A 62 -7.82 3.59 -6.03
CA THR A 62 -8.07 2.16 -5.77
C THR A 62 -9.28 1.97 -4.86
N PRO A 63 -10.00 0.83 -4.99
CA PRO A 63 -11.10 0.48 -4.08
C PRO A 63 -10.64 0.28 -2.63
N THR A 64 -9.35 0.01 -2.41
CA THR A 64 -8.73 -0.30 -1.13
C THR A 64 -7.92 0.88 -0.57
N TYR A 65 -8.09 2.10 -1.10
CA TYR A 65 -7.38 3.26 -0.57
C TYR A 65 -8.01 3.80 0.71
N GLY A 66 -7.19 3.97 1.75
CA GLY A 66 -7.57 4.69 2.97
C GLY A 66 -8.83 4.14 3.64
N SER A 67 -9.83 5.01 3.84
CA SER A 67 -11.10 4.64 4.48
C SER A 67 -11.95 3.67 3.66
N LYS A 68 -11.72 3.56 2.35
CA LYS A 68 -12.41 2.58 1.50
C LYS A 68 -12.06 1.14 1.90
N ASN A 69 -10.88 0.92 2.49
CA ASN A 69 -10.42 -0.38 2.98
C ASN A 69 -10.90 -0.72 4.41
N ARG A 70 -12.10 -0.26 4.76
CA ARG A 70 -12.64 -0.46 6.11
C ARG A 70 -12.83 -1.96 6.38
N GLY A 71 -12.30 -2.43 7.50
CA GLY A 71 -12.41 -3.82 7.93
C GLY A 71 -11.28 -4.74 7.46
N ASN A 72 -10.47 -4.31 6.49
CA ASN A 72 -9.37 -5.10 5.90
C ASN A 72 -7.98 -4.49 6.11
N GLY A 73 -7.88 -3.34 6.80
CA GLY A 73 -6.60 -2.80 7.23
C GLY A 73 -5.91 -3.66 8.30
N ARG A 74 -4.62 -3.37 8.58
CA ARG A 74 -3.74 -4.08 9.52
C ARG A 74 -4.47 -4.69 10.73
N THR A 75 -4.37 -6.02 10.85
CA THR A 75 -5.01 -6.82 11.90
C THR A 75 -4.71 -6.27 13.29
N SER A 76 -3.44 -5.97 13.59
CA SER A 76 -3.00 -5.39 14.87
C SER A 76 -3.71 -4.07 15.23
N ARG A 77 -3.92 -3.19 14.24
CA ARG A 77 -4.63 -1.91 14.47
C ARG A 77 -6.12 -2.12 14.73
N ARG A 78 -6.74 -3.11 14.07
CA ARG A 78 -8.14 -3.47 14.28
C ARG A 78 -8.34 -4.05 15.68
N GLU A 79 -7.48 -4.96 16.10
CA GLU A 79 -7.52 -5.56 17.44
C GLU A 79 -7.33 -4.51 18.54
N TYR A 80 -6.35 -3.62 18.38
CA TYR A 80 -6.14 -2.50 19.30
C TYR A 80 -7.41 -1.63 19.46
N ARG A 81 -8.05 -1.26 18.33
CA ARG A 81 -9.29 -0.48 18.34
C ARG A 81 -10.45 -1.22 19.03
N LYS A 82 -10.59 -2.53 18.78
CA LYS A 82 -11.60 -3.37 19.44
C LYS A 82 -11.41 -3.40 20.96
N LYS A 83 -10.17 -3.65 21.41
CA LYS A 83 -9.82 -3.65 22.84
C LYS A 83 -10.14 -2.30 23.49
N LYS A 84 -9.76 -1.19 22.85
CA LYS A 84 -10.05 0.17 23.35
C LYS A 84 -11.55 0.46 23.47
N ASN A 85 -12.37 -0.01 22.53
CA ASN A 85 -13.83 0.16 22.57
C ASN A 85 -14.53 -0.75 23.59
N LEU A 86 -13.87 -1.79 24.10
CA LEU A 86 -14.41 -2.70 25.12
C LEU A 86 -14.26 -2.13 26.55
N HIS A 87 -13.48 -1.06 26.72
CA HIS A 87 -13.22 -0.39 28.00
C HIS A 87 -14.11 0.85 28.24
N TYR A 88 -15.22 0.97 27.51
CA TYR A 88 -16.27 1.98 27.71
C TYR A 88 -17.61 1.31 28.00
#